data_AF-A0A960GL32-F1
#
_entry.id   AF-A0A960GL32-F1
#
_cell.length_a   1.000
_cell.length_b   1.000
_cell.length_c   1.000
_cell.angle_alpha   90.00
_cell.angle_beta   90.00
_cell.angle_gamma   90.00
#
_symmetry.space_group_name_H-M   'P 1'
#
loop_
_entity.id
_entity.type
_entity.pdbx_description
1 polymer ?
#
loop_
_entity_poly.entity_id
_entity_poly.type
_entity_poly.pdbx_seq_one_letter_code
_entity_poly.pdbx_strand_id
1 'polypeptide(L)'
;MPVARSGHRRTLSAFLAIIMLFCGAPTPVSASPATAGVRPGIEVFLDDVPATLRGKRVGLITNNTGIDRSGRSDIDLIAQNDDLTLVALLAPEHGIRGTAEAGVTVADGVDAKTGVPVFSLYAAQGHSPTPEMLKDVDVLVYDLQEVGGRTWTYVSTMALSMQAAARKGIPFVVLDRPNPIGGEIVEGALLDPAFASFIGIYPIPARHG
;
A
#
# COMPACT_ATOMS: atom_id res chain seq x y z
N MET A 1 45.60 -75.37 29.25
CA MET A 1 44.66 -74.69 30.15
C MET A 1 43.86 -73.67 29.34
N PRO A 2 42.55 -73.88 29.16
CA PRO A 2 41.71 -73.12 28.23
C PRO A 2 40.92 -72.01 28.95
N VAL A 3 40.65 -70.89 28.28
CA VAL A 3 39.62 -69.94 28.71
C VAL A 3 38.35 -70.26 27.91
N ALA A 4 37.38 -70.82 28.61
CA ALA A 4 36.09 -71.22 28.09
C ALA A 4 35.16 -70.02 27.88
N ARG A 5 34.42 -70.06 26.77
CA ARG A 5 33.20 -69.25 26.55
C ARG A 5 32.14 -69.70 27.57
N SER A 6 31.52 -68.76 28.26
CA SER A 6 30.29 -69.01 29.02
C SER A 6 29.20 -68.09 28.48
N GLY A 7 28.17 -68.70 27.88
CA GLY A 7 26.91 -68.03 27.61
C GLY A 7 26.07 -67.97 28.87
N HIS A 8 25.25 -66.93 29.02
CA HIS A 8 24.07 -66.95 29.87
C HIS A 8 22.94 -66.23 29.12
N ARG A 9 22.00 -67.03 28.61
CA ARG A 9 20.65 -66.57 28.28
C ARG A 9 19.94 -66.27 29.60
N ARG A 10 19.39 -65.07 29.75
CA ARG A 10 18.33 -64.79 30.71
C ARG A 10 17.22 -64.01 30.01
N THR A 11 16.15 -64.74 29.79
CA THR A 11 14.79 -64.29 29.49
C THR A 11 14.31 -63.27 30.52
N LEU A 12 13.71 -62.16 30.08
CA LEU A 12 12.75 -61.42 30.90
C LEU A 12 11.71 -60.72 30.01
N SER A 13 10.51 -61.28 30.05
CA SER A 13 9.19 -60.65 30.05
C SER A 13 8.87 -59.55 29.05
N ALA A 14 7.97 -59.92 28.14
CA ALA A 14 7.12 -59.03 27.36
C ALA A 14 6.39 -58.03 28.26
N PHE A 15 6.62 -56.74 28.02
CA PHE A 15 5.68 -55.67 28.38
C PHE A 15 5.08 -55.13 27.08
N LEU A 16 3.91 -55.67 26.73
CA LEU A 16 3.05 -55.14 25.69
C LEU A 16 2.33 -53.92 26.29
N ALA A 17 2.88 -52.73 26.11
CA ALA A 17 2.18 -51.50 26.45
C ALA A 17 1.08 -51.25 25.39
N ILE A 18 -0.16 -51.53 25.77
CA ILE A 18 -1.34 -51.09 25.03
C ILE A 18 -1.40 -49.56 25.16
N ILE A 19 -0.88 -48.84 24.18
CA ILE A 19 -1.20 -47.42 23.99
C ILE A 19 -2.57 -47.40 23.29
N MET A 20 -3.64 -47.26 24.07
CA MET A 20 -4.93 -46.88 23.51
C MET A 20 -4.78 -45.47 22.94
N LEU A 21 -4.73 -45.40 21.62
CA LEU A 21 -4.83 -44.18 20.84
C LEU A 21 -6.22 -43.58 21.11
N PHE A 22 -6.32 -42.66 22.08
CA PHE A 22 -7.48 -41.79 22.21
C PHE A 22 -7.46 -40.84 21.01
N CYS A 23 -8.10 -41.28 19.92
CA CYS A 23 -8.46 -40.44 18.79
C CYS A 23 -9.55 -39.48 19.29
N GLY A 24 -9.14 -38.37 19.91
CA GLY A 24 -10.03 -37.25 20.19
C GLY A 24 -10.52 -36.72 18.84
N ALA A 25 -11.81 -36.82 18.58
CA ALA A 25 -12.41 -36.18 17.41
C ALA A 25 -12.04 -34.68 17.44
N PRO A 26 -11.54 -34.09 16.34
CA PRO A 26 -11.23 -32.68 16.30
C PRO A 26 -12.52 -31.92 16.59
N THR A 27 -12.54 -31.18 17.70
CA THR A 27 -13.60 -30.20 17.97
C THR A 27 -13.65 -29.26 16.77
N PRO A 28 -14.81 -29.03 16.14
CA PRO A 28 -14.90 -28.09 15.04
C PRO A 28 -14.44 -26.73 15.58
N VAL A 29 -13.29 -26.27 15.09
CA VAL A 29 -12.83 -24.91 15.32
C VAL A 29 -13.92 -24.05 14.69
N SER A 30 -14.72 -23.41 15.54
CA SER A 30 -15.75 -22.48 15.09
C SER A 30 -15.04 -21.41 14.28
N ALA A 31 -15.30 -21.36 12.97
CA ALA A 31 -14.74 -20.34 12.11
C ALA A 31 -15.09 -18.99 12.71
N SER A 32 -14.07 -18.20 13.05
CA SER A 32 -14.27 -16.81 13.47
C SER A 32 -15.10 -16.14 12.38
N PRO A 33 -16.15 -15.36 12.72
CA PRO A 33 -16.93 -14.67 11.70
C PRO A 33 -15.96 -13.87 10.85
N ALA A 34 -15.99 -14.08 9.53
CA ALA A 34 -15.18 -13.33 8.58
C ALA A 34 -15.39 -11.84 8.89
N THR A 35 -14.37 -11.21 9.46
CA THR A 35 -14.37 -9.77 9.70
C THR A 35 -14.70 -9.12 8.36
N ALA A 36 -15.79 -8.36 8.28
CA ALA A 36 -16.15 -7.64 7.06
C ALA A 36 -14.91 -6.88 6.59
N GLY A 37 -14.36 -7.28 5.43
CA GLY A 37 -13.08 -6.75 4.95
C GLY A 37 -13.17 -5.24 4.77
N VAL A 38 -12.10 -4.53 5.11
CA VAL A 38 -12.01 -3.07 4.92
C VAL A 38 -12.23 -2.75 3.44
N ARG A 39 -13.03 -1.72 3.18
CA ARG A 39 -13.23 -1.18 1.83
C ARG A 39 -12.18 -0.09 1.58
N PRO A 40 -11.33 -0.23 0.55
CA PRO A 40 -10.38 0.82 0.19
C PRO A 40 -11.10 2.13 -0.19
N GLY A 41 -10.42 3.26 0.02
CA GLY A 41 -10.98 4.59 -0.28
C GLY A 41 -11.53 4.73 -1.70
N ILE A 42 -10.90 4.10 -2.71
CA ILE A 42 -11.38 4.12 -4.10
C ILE A 42 -12.80 3.54 -4.26
N GLU A 43 -13.14 2.48 -3.53
CA GLU A 43 -14.50 1.91 -3.59
C GLU A 43 -15.51 2.83 -2.91
N VAL A 44 -15.14 3.43 -1.78
CA VAL A 44 -16.03 4.36 -1.05
C VAL A 44 -16.26 5.63 -1.88
N PHE A 45 -15.21 6.13 -2.52
CA PHE A 45 -15.25 7.35 -3.33
C PHE A 45 -16.08 7.19 -4.60
N LEU A 46 -16.00 6.05 -5.29
CA LEU A 46 -16.75 5.82 -6.53
C LEU A 46 -18.19 5.37 -6.31
N ASP A 47 -18.52 4.83 -5.13
CA ASP A 47 -19.91 4.51 -4.76
C ASP A 47 -20.78 5.78 -4.63
N ASP A 48 -20.20 6.88 -4.12
CA ASP A 48 -20.86 8.18 -4.01
C ASP A 48 -19.84 9.31 -4.23
N VAL A 49 -19.55 9.58 -5.50
CA VAL A 49 -18.69 10.70 -5.88
C VAL A 49 -19.30 11.99 -5.32
N PRO A 50 -18.57 12.77 -4.49
CA PRO A 50 -19.10 13.99 -3.90
C PRO A 50 -19.65 14.93 -4.97
N ALA A 51 -20.83 15.50 -4.75
CA ALA A 51 -21.51 16.34 -5.74
C ALA A 51 -20.65 17.55 -6.20
N THR A 52 -19.76 18.05 -5.34
CA THR A 52 -18.80 19.13 -5.66
C THR A 52 -17.68 18.71 -6.62
N LEU A 53 -17.47 17.40 -6.79
CA LEU A 53 -16.43 16.81 -7.61
C LEU A 53 -16.95 16.19 -8.92
N ARG A 54 -18.28 16.06 -9.09
CA ARG A 54 -18.86 15.57 -10.35
C ARG A 54 -18.53 16.51 -11.52
N GLY A 55 -18.19 15.92 -12.66
CA GLY A 55 -17.72 16.59 -13.87
C GLY A 55 -16.33 17.23 -13.77
N LYS A 56 -15.58 17.01 -12.68
CA LYS A 56 -14.23 17.58 -12.51
C LYS A 56 -13.18 16.78 -13.26
N ARG A 57 -12.16 17.50 -13.74
CA ARG A 57 -10.95 16.91 -14.31
C ARG A 57 -10.03 16.46 -13.18
N VAL A 58 -9.79 15.17 -13.09
CA VAL A 58 -9.02 14.50 -12.04
C VAL A 58 -7.57 14.36 -12.48
N GLY A 59 -6.65 14.83 -11.63
CA GLY A 59 -5.27 14.39 -11.61
C GLY A 59 -5.14 13.30 -10.55
N LEU A 60 -4.55 12.16 -10.89
CA LEU A 60 -4.43 11.02 -9.98
C LEU A 60 -2.97 10.71 -9.66
N ILE A 61 -2.61 10.79 -8.39
CA ILE A 61 -1.32 10.33 -7.85
C ILE A 61 -1.50 8.89 -7.39
N THR A 62 -0.90 7.94 -8.11
CA THR A 62 -1.09 6.51 -7.87
C THR A 62 0.09 5.68 -8.40
N ASN A 63 0.03 4.37 -8.21
CA ASN A 63 0.89 3.36 -8.83
C ASN A 63 0.17 2.00 -8.89
N ASN A 64 0.91 0.90 -9.05
CA ASN A 64 0.36 -0.46 -9.07
C ASN A 64 -0.34 -0.91 -7.76
N THR A 65 -0.21 -0.17 -6.66
CA THR A 65 -0.91 -0.44 -5.39
C THR A 65 -2.32 0.16 -5.34
N GLY A 66 -2.61 1.11 -6.23
CA GLY A 66 -3.93 1.71 -6.44
C GLY A 66 -4.91 0.71 -7.03
N ILE A 67 -5.40 -0.23 -6.22
CA ILE A 67 -6.36 -1.26 -6.65
C ILE A 67 -7.55 -1.38 -5.70
N ASP A 68 -8.71 -1.80 -6.23
CA ASP A 68 -9.87 -2.23 -5.46
C ASP A 68 -9.73 -3.66 -4.91
N ARG A 69 -10.72 -4.16 -4.15
CA ARG A 69 -10.69 -5.53 -3.59
C ARG A 69 -10.74 -6.63 -4.65
N SER A 70 -11.10 -6.30 -5.89
CA SER A 70 -11.10 -7.22 -7.03
C SER A 70 -9.81 -7.13 -7.85
N GLY A 71 -8.84 -6.32 -7.42
CA GLY A 71 -7.56 -6.13 -8.10
C GLY A 71 -7.61 -5.23 -9.33
N ARG A 72 -8.70 -4.46 -9.52
CA ARG A 72 -8.81 -3.50 -10.62
C ARG A 72 -8.11 -2.20 -10.24
N SER A 73 -7.36 -1.63 -11.18
CA SER A 73 -6.63 -0.37 -10.98
C SER A 73 -7.57 0.82 -10.84
N ASP A 74 -7.30 1.68 -9.87
CA ASP A 74 -7.93 2.99 -9.67
C ASP A 74 -7.87 3.89 -10.91
N ILE A 75 -6.79 3.82 -11.69
CA ILE A 75 -6.66 4.47 -13.01
C ILE A 75 -7.82 4.08 -13.91
N ASP A 76 -8.07 2.77 -14.02
CA ASP A 76 -9.08 2.24 -14.92
C ASP A 76 -10.48 2.51 -14.38
N LEU A 77 -10.66 2.44 -13.06
CA LEU A 77 -11.93 2.70 -12.38
C LEU A 77 -12.35 4.16 -12.53
N ILE A 78 -11.43 5.12 -12.32
CA ILE A 78 -11.70 6.55 -12.47
C ILE A 78 -11.88 6.90 -13.96
N ALA A 79 -11.08 6.33 -14.87
CA ALA A 79 -11.21 6.58 -16.30
C ALA A 79 -12.54 6.09 -16.90
N GLN A 80 -13.19 5.10 -16.28
CA GLN A 80 -14.48 4.55 -16.71
C GLN A 80 -15.69 5.17 -15.99
N ASN A 81 -15.47 6.11 -15.06
CA ASN A 81 -16.52 6.71 -14.28
C ASN A 81 -17.08 7.96 -14.98
N ASP A 82 -18.39 7.98 -15.24
CA ASP A 82 -19.05 9.07 -15.98
C ASP A 82 -19.14 10.38 -15.19
N ASP A 83 -19.00 10.34 -13.87
CA ASP A 83 -19.01 11.52 -13.00
C ASP A 83 -17.64 12.23 -12.96
N LEU A 84 -16.59 11.66 -13.55
CA LEU A 84 -15.22 12.20 -13.47
C LEU A 84 -14.55 12.20 -14.84
N THR A 85 -13.48 12.97 -15.00
CA THR A 85 -12.65 12.93 -16.21
C THR A 85 -11.19 12.83 -15.81
N LEU A 86 -10.57 11.67 -16.01
CA LEU A 86 -9.14 11.49 -15.74
C LEU A 86 -8.31 12.23 -16.81
N VAL A 87 -7.50 13.21 -16.40
CA VAL A 87 -6.72 14.05 -17.33
C VAL A 87 -5.21 14.03 -17.11
N ALA A 88 -4.77 13.57 -15.94
CA ALA A 88 -3.35 13.46 -15.62
C ALA A 88 -3.10 12.30 -14.65
N LEU A 89 -2.04 11.54 -14.91
CA LEU A 89 -1.50 10.53 -14.02
C LEU A 89 -0.16 11.02 -13.50
N LEU A 90 0.04 10.97 -12.18
CA LEU A 90 1.26 11.43 -11.53
C LEU A 90 1.87 10.26 -10.77
N ALA A 91 2.91 9.66 -11.34
CA ALA A 91 3.60 8.54 -10.73
C ALA A 91 4.65 9.06 -9.73
N PRO A 92 4.70 8.56 -8.49
CA PRO A 92 5.79 8.84 -7.56
C PRO A 92 7.09 8.17 -8.07
N GLU A 93 7.39 6.97 -7.57
CA GLU A 93 8.51 6.10 -7.93
C GLU A 93 7.99 4.83 -8.64
N HIS A 94 8.86 4.06 -9.30
CA HIS A 94 8.57 2.73 -9.90
C HIS A 94 7.52 2.67 -11.03
N GLY A 95 7.01 3.84 -11.45
CA GLY A 95 6.14 4.00 -12.61
C GLY A 95 4.67 3.74 -12.30
N ILE A 96 3.81 4.23 -13.19
CA ILE A 96 2.37 4.33 -12.92
C ILE A 96 1.65 2.97 -12.84
N ARG A 97 2.14 1.95 -13.54
CA ARG A 97 1.61 0.57 -13.49
C ARG A 97 2.63 -0.45 -12.95
N GLY A 98 3.68 0.01 -12.27
CA GLY A 98 4.66 -0.87 -11.60
C GLY A 98 5.56 -1.68 -12.55
N THR A 99 5.74 -1.21 -13.79
CA THR A 99 6.59 -1.88 -14.79
C THR A 99 8.04 -1.39 -14.78
N ALA A 100 8.41 -0.42 -13.94
CA ALA A 100 9.76 0.12 -13.86
C ALA A 100 10.49 -0.37 -12.59
N GLU A 101 11.78 -0.68 -12.72
CA GLU A 101 12.62 -1.13 -11.61
C GLU A 101 12.88 -0.04 -10.55
N ALA A 102 13.34 -0.46 -9.37
CA ALA A 102 13.71 0.46 -8.30
C ALA A 102 14.91 1.34 -8.66
N GLY A 103 14.79 2.65 -8.39
CA GLY A 103 15.83 3.63 -8.68
C GLY A 103 15.91 4.09 -10.14
N VAL A 104 15.03 3.60 -11.02
CA VAL A 104 14.95 4.06 -12.42
C VAL A 104 14.04 5.27 -12.51
N THR A 105 14.55 6.36 -13.10
CA THR A 105 13.74 7.53 -13.45
C THR A 105 12.68 7.12 -14.46
N VAL A 106 11.42 7.19 -14.06
CA VAL A 106 10.29 7.05 -14.99
C VAL A 106 10.22 8.36 -15.76
N ALA A 107 10.33 8.30 -17.09
CA ALA A 107 10.11 9.47 -17.94
C ALA A 107 8.61 9.76 -18.06
N ASP A 108 8.27 11.00 -18.37
CA ASP A 108 6.92 11.35 -18.77
C ASP A 108 6.48 10.49 -19.97
N GLY A 109 5.20 10.19 -20.05
CA GLY A 109 4.67 9.28 -21.05
C GLY A 109 3.17 9.38 -21.20
N VAL A 110 2.57 8.32 -21.73
CA VAL A 110 1.13 8.20 -21.92
C VAL A 110 0.73 6.81 -21.46
N ASP A 111 -0.32 6.72 -20.66
CA ASP A 111 -0.88 5.43 -20.27
C ASP A 111 -1.53 4.78 -21.50
N ALA A 112 -1.02 3.61 -21.91
CA ALA A 112 -1.42 2.97 -23.17
C ALA A 112 -2.92 2.58 -23.20
N LYS A 113 -3.54 2.36 -22.05
CA LYS A 113 -4.94 1.93 -21.95
C LYS A 113 -5.92 3.10 -21.99
N THR A 114 -5.61 4.18 -21.27
CA THR A 114 -6.50 5.35 -21.13
C THR A 114 -6.17 6.50 -22.07
N GLY A 115 -4.95 6.55 -22.61
CA GLY A 115 -4.44 7.68 -23.39
C GLY A 115 -4.10 8.92 -22.55
N VAL A 116 -4.18 8.82 -21.22
CA VAL A 116 -3.93 9.93 -20.30
C VAL A 116 -2.42 10.17 -20.15
N PRO A 117 -1.95 11.43 -20.15
CA PRO A 117 -0.54 11.74 -19.92
C PRO A 117 -0.09 11.30 -18.52
N VAL A 118 1.11 10.73 -18.45
CA VAL A 118 1.77 10.26 -17.24
C VAL A 118 2.96 11.18 -16.95
N PHE A 119 3.02 11.73 -15.75
CA PHE A 119 4.07 12.59 -15.26
C PHE A 119 4.83 11.92 -14.12
N SER A 120 6.15 12.08 -14.11
CA SER A 120 7.01 11.55 -13.05
C SER A 120 7.23 12.60 -11.95
N LEU A 121 6.77 12.32 -10.74
CA LEU A 121 7.01 13.16 -9.58
C LEU A 121 8.42 12.97 -9.03
N TYR A 122 9.02 11.78 -9.16
CA TYR A 122 10.39 11.56 -8.71
C TYR A 122 11.41 12.42 -9.49
N ALA A 123 11.20 12.56 -10.80
CA ALA A 123 12.02 13.38 -11.68
C ALA A 123 11.69 14.89 -11.59
N ALA A 124 10.53 15.24 -11.06
CA ALA A 124 10.08 16.61 -10.96
C ALA A 124 10.90 17.41 -9.95
N GLN A 125 11.09 18.71 -10.24
CA GLN A 125 11.78 19.61 -9.34
C GLN A 125 11.09 19.65 -7.97
N GLY A 126 11.82 19.26 -6.92
CA GLY A 126 11.31 19.25 -5.55
C GLY A 126 10.30 18.15 -5.26
N HIS A 127 10.23 17.09 -6.07
CA HIS A 127 9.36 15.92 -5.87
C HIS A 127 7.87 16.27 -5.70
N SER A 128 7.43 17.29 -6.43
CA SER A 128 6.10 17.92 -6.33
C SER A 128 5.53 18.11 -7.73
N PRO A 129 4.20 18.03 -7.92
CA PRO A 129 3.56 18.42 -9.16
C PRO A 129 3.90 19.87 -9.53
N THR A 130 4.25 20.12 -10.80
CA THR A 130 4.49 21.47 -11.33
C THR A 130 3.18 22.14 -11.76
N PRO A 131 3.14 23.47 -11.91
CA PRO A 131 1.98 24.17 -12.46
C PRO A 131 1.54 23.61 -13.83
N GLU A 132 2.49 23.26 -14.69
CA GLU A 132 2.25 22.70 -16.01
C GLU A 132 1.60 21.30 -15.94
N MET A 133 2.07 20.43 -15.05
CA MET A 133 1.47 19.11 -14.81
C MET A 133 0.03 19.24 -14.32
N LEU A 134 -0.25 20.27 -13.53
CA LEU A 134 -1.57 20.51 -12.98
C LEU A 134 -2.46 21.34 -13.90
N LYS A 135 -2.01 21.90 -15.04
CA LYS A 135 -2.74 22.95 -15.77
C LYS A 135 -4.23 22.64 -16.01
N ASP A 136 -4.54 21.39 -16.35
CA ASP A 136 -5.89 20.92 -16.67
C ASP A 136 -6.59 20.16 -15.53
N VAL A 137 -5.98 20.11 -14.35
CA VAL A 137 -6.51 19.40 -13.18
C VAL A 137 -7.41 20.32 -12.33
N ASP A 138 -8.64 19.91 -12.07
CA ASP A 138 -9.57 20.62 -11.18
C ASP A 138 -9.59 20.05 -9.76
N VAL A 139 -9.20 18.79 -9.58
CA VAL A 139 -9.04 18.10 -8.28
C VAL A 139 -7.87 17.12 -8.36
N LEU A 140 -7.03 17.12 -7.33
CA LEU A 140 -5.92 16.18 -7.21
C LEU A 140 -6.31 15.06 -6.25
N VAL A 141 -6.29 13.82 -6.73
CA VAL A 141 -6.64 12.62 -5.97
C VAL A 141 -5.38 11.84 -5.69
N TYR A 142 -5.24 11.31 -4.48
CA TYR A 142 -4.10 10.51 -4.03
C TYR A 142 -4.58 9.13 -3.60
N ASP A 143 -4.03 8.08 -4.20
CA ASP A 143 -4.34 6.69 -3.87
C ASP A 143 -3.08 5.81 -3.96
N LEU A 144 -2.38 5.67 -2.85
CA LEU A 144 -1.15 4.87 -2.74
C LEU A 144 -1.16 4.08 -1.43
N GLN A 145 -0.75 2.81 -1.49
CA GLN A 145 -0.55 2.01 -0.29
C GLN A 145 0.74 2.43 0.42
N GLU A 146 0.58 2.91 1.65
CA GLU A 146 1.66 3.23 2.57
C GLU A 146 2.15 2.02 3.37
N VAL A 147 3.31 2.17 4.01
CA VAL A 147 3.88 1.13 4.90
C VAL A 147 3.93 1.54 6.38
N GLY A 148 3.50 2.77 6.72
CA GLY A 148 3.45 3.27 8.10
C GLY A 148 4.79 3.76 8.66
N GLY A 149 5.81 3.89 7.79
CA GLY A 149 7.16 4.31 8.15
C GLY A 149 7.52 5.66 7.55
N ARG A 150 8.08 6.57 8.35
CA ARG A 150 8.44 7.94 7.93
C ARG A 150 9.37 8.01 6.72
N THR A 151 10.26 7.03 6.57
CA THR A 151 11.25 7.00 5.46
C THR A 151 10.69 6.49 4.15
N TRP A 152 9.43 6.02 4.13
CA TRP A 152 8.74 5.68 2.91
C TRP A 152 8.23 6.96 2.24
N THR A 153 8.69 7.24 1.03
CA THR A 153 8.59 8.59 0.40
C THR A 153 7.21 8.93 -0.15
N TYR A 154 6.25 8.00 -0.12
CA TYR A 154 4.88 8.27 -0.57
C TYR A 154 4.18 9.32 0.31
N VAL A 155 4.47 9.37 1.62
CA VAL A 155 3.90 10.38 2.53
C VAL A 155 4.49 11.76 2.26
N SER A 156 5.77 11.80 1.89
CA SER A 156 6.42 13.04 1.43
C SER A 156 5.85 13.51 0.10
N THR A 157 5.64 12.58 -0.85
CA THR A 157 4.96 12.86 -2.12
C THR A 157 3.56 13.44 -1.87
N MET A 158 2.78 12.83 -0.97
CA MET A 158 1.45 13.31 -0.61
C MET A 158 1.50 14.75 -0.11
N ALA A 159 2.34 15.02 0.88
CA ALA A 159 2.45 16.32 1.51
C ALA A 159 2.89 17.44 0.54
N LEU A 160 3.89 17.17 -0.29
CA LEU A 160 4.36 18.12 -1.29
C LEU A 160 3.29 18.37 -2.36
N SER A 161 2.56 17.33 -2.74
CA SER A 161 1.42 17.44 -3.67
C SER A 161 0.24 18.19 -3.08
N MET A 162 -0.04 18.02 -1.78
CA MET A 162 -1.03 18.83 -1.06
C MET A 162 -0.65 20.31 -1.07
N GLN A 163 0.63 20.64 -0.86
CA GLN A 163 1.11 22.02 -0.97
C GLN A 163 0.98 22.56 -2.41
N ALA A 164 1.23 21.74 -3.43
CA ALA A 164 1.04 22.13 -4.83
C ALA A 164 -0.43 22.40 -5.17
N ALA A 165 -1.33 21.52 -4.73
CA ALA A 165 -2.78 21.71 -4.87
C ALA A 165 -3.24 22.99 -4.17
N ALA A 166 -2.75 23.26 -2.95
CA ALA A 166 -3.05 24.48 -2.22
C ALA A 166 -2.57 25.74 -2.95
N ARG A 167 -1.35 25.73 -3.52
CA ARG A 167 -0.84 26.85 -4.34
C ARG A 167 -1.68 27.09 -5.59
N LYS A 168 -2.21 26.04 -6.20
CA LYS A 168 -3.10 26.14 -7.37
C LYS A 168 -4.55 26.53 -6.99
N GLY A 169 -4.95 26.29 -5.74
CA GLY A 169 -6.32 26.51 -5.27
C GLY A 169 -7.29 25.41 -5.72
N ILE A 170 -6.81 24.17 -5.90
CA ILE A 170 -7.67 23.01 -6.22
C ILE A 170 -7.82 22.08 -5.00
N PRO A 171 -8.96 21.38 -4.85
CA PRO A 171 -9.12 20.39 -3.79
C PRO A 171 -8.11 19.25 -3.92
N PHE A 172 -7.72 18.71 -2.77
CA PHE A 172 -6.90 17.49 -2.65
C PHE A 172 -7.71 16.42 -1.93
N VAL A 173 -7.86 15.24 -2.53
CA VAL A 173 -8.64 14.11 -1.99
C VAL A 173 -7.71 12.94 -1.73
N VAL A 174 -7.74 12.40 -0.52
CA VAL A 174 -7.02 11.17 -0.15
C VAL A 174 -7.99 10.01 -0.17
N LEU A 175 -7.70 9.00 -1.00
CA LEU A 175 -8.40 7.72 -0.99
C LEU A 175 -7.72 6.84 0.04
N ASP A 176 -8.25 6.87 1.26
CA ASP A 176 -7.57 6.31 2.41
C ASP A 176 -7.36 4.78 2.29
N ARG A 177 -6.24 4.31 2.85
CA ARG A 177 -5.83 2.91 2.85
C ARG A 177 -5.35 2.49 4.24
N PRO A 178 -5.55 1.22 4.65
CA PRO A 178 -5.07 0.75 5.94
C PRO A 178 -3.55 0.91 6.08
N ASN A 179 -3.10 1.33 7.27
CA ASN A 179 -1.70 1.20 7.64
C ASN A 179 -1.38 -0.30 7.88
N PRO A 180 -0.47 -0.92 7.12
CA PRO A 180 -0.22 -2.37 7.20
C PRO A 180 0.44 -2.79 8.51
N ILE A 181 1.03 -1.85 9.27
CA ILE A 181 1.58 -2.11 10.61
C ILE A 181 0.62 -1.66 11.72
N GLY A 182 -0.64 -1.34 11.40
CA GLY A 182 -1.66 -0.89 12.35
C GLY A 182 -1.45 0.53 12.88
N GLY A 183 -2.48 1.07 13.54
CA GLY A 183 -2.50 2.47 13.99
C GLY A 183 -2.38 2.70 15.50
N GLU A 184 -2.08 1.67 16.27
CA GLU A 184 -1.99 1.77 17.74
C GLU A 184 -0.58 2.06 18.25
N ILE A 185 0.45 1.65 17.50
CA ILE A 185 1.84 1.69 17.94
C ILE A 185 2.55 2.85 17.27
N VAL A 186 3.14 3.71 18.10
CA VAL A 186 3.95 4.87 17.70
C VAL A 186 5.34 4.72 18.28
N GLU A 187 6.37 4.69 17.44
CA GLU A 187 7.74 4.31 17.83
C GLU A 187 8.82 5.14 17.11
N GLY A 188 9.96 5.32 17.79
CA GLY A 188 11.14 6.03 17.29
C GLY A 188 11.14 7.53 17.58
N ALA A 189 12.31 8.15 17.43
CA ALA A 189 12.48 9.58 17.67
C ALA A 189 11.72 10.43 16.64
N LEU A 190 11.19 11.57 17.10
CA LEU A 190 10.75 12.63 16.20
C LEU A 190 11.91 13.06 15.30
N LEU A 191 11.59 13.39 14.05
CA LEU A 191 12.58 13.97 13.16
C LEU A 191 12.95 15.37 13.67
N ASP A 192 14.23 15.58 13.94
CA ASP A 192 14.76 16.93 14.12
C ASP A 192 14.64 17.68 12.78
N PRO A 193 13.96 18.84 12.73
CA PRO A 193 13.80 19.63 11.51
C PRO A 193 15.12 19.99 10.80
N ALA A 194 16.25 20.01 11.52
CA ALA A 194 17.57 20.21 10.92
C ALA A 194 17.98 19.09 9.95
N PHE A 195 17.38 17.89 10.04
CA PHE A 195 17.60 16.75 9.16
C PHE A 195 16.44 16.50 8.19
N ALA A 196 15.51 17.45 8.04
CA ALA A 196 14.38 17.31 7.12
C ALA A 196 14.84 17.16 5.66
N SER A 197 14.27 16.17 4.97
CA SER A 197 14.55 15.86 3.56
C SER A 197 13.38 15.09 2.94
N PHE A 198 13.48 14.67 1.68
CA PHE A 198 12.39 13.94 1.02
C PHE A 198 12.05 12.59 1.69
N ILE A 199 12.98 11.98 2.43
CA ILE A 199 12.73 10.75 3.23
C ILE A 199 12.18 11.06 4.64
N GLY A 200 11.72 12.28 4.88
CA GLY A 200 11.15 12.72 6.16
C GLY A 200 11.06 14.25 6.19
N ILE A 201 9.86 14.77 5.95
CA ILE A 201 9.61 16.21 5.83
C ILE A 201 8.98 16.84 7.08
N TYR A 202 8.38 16.03 7.95
CA TYR A 202 7.66 16.49 9.14
C TYR A 202 8.21 15.83 10.40
N PRO A 203 8.12 16.51 11.56
CA PRO A 203 8.54 15.98 12.85
C PRO A 203 7.56 14.91 13.35
N ILE A 204 7.48 13.78 12.64
CA ILE A 204 6.73 12.58 13.03
C ILE A 204 7.70 11.48 13.47
N PRO A 205 7.27 10.51 14.32
CA PRO A 205 8.07 9.35 14.69
C PRO A 205 8.44 8.46 13.48
N ALA A 206 9.38 7.55 13.67
CA ALA A 206 9.79 6.63 12.59
C ALA A 206 8.64 5.70 12.17
N ARG A 207 7.86 5.23 13.13
CA ARG A 207 6.56 4.58 12.96
C ARG A 207 5.50 5.48 13.56
N HIS A 208 4.62 6.01 12.73
CA HIS A 208 3.74 7.13 13.12
C HIS A 208 2.31 6.72 13.50
N GLY A 209 2.01 5.42 13.58
CA GLY A 209 0.63 4.90 13.61
C GLY A 209 0.00 4.98 12.22
#